data_AF-A0A3A4KKM2-F1
#
_entry.id   AF-A0A3A4KKM2-F1
#
_cell.length_a   1.000
_cell.length_b   1.000
_cell.length_c   1.000
_cell.angle_alpha   90.00
_cell.angle_beta   90.00
_cell.angle_gamma   90.00
#
_symmetry.space_group_name_H-M   'P 1'
#
loop_
_entity.id
_entity.type
_entity.pdbx_description
1 polymer ?
#
loop_
_entity_poly.entity_id
_entity_poly.type
_entity_poly.pdbx_seq_one_letter_code
_entity_poly.pdbx_strand_id
1 'polypeptide(L)'
;MTMPARYKAEQPFTYTRVEAGELPAEVLTPHDRRVLVRQLVADGFTDLEIASRTQWTLFTAARIRDSIFLRPNHPTESEYAV
;
A
#
# COMPACT_ATOMS: atom_id res chain seq x y z
N MET A 1 -3.64 -8.50 13.79
CA MET A 1 -3.03 -7.46 14.65
C MET A 1 -3.91 -6.22 14.56
N THR A 2 -4.63 -5.83 15.61
CA THR A 2 -5.54 -4.68 15.54
C THR A 2 -4.74 -3.40 15.39
N MET A 3 -4.83 -2.74 14.23
CA MET A 3 -4.15 -1.47 14.01
C MET A 3 -4.68 -0.40 14.97
N PRO A 4 -3.82 0.40 15.64
CA PRO A 4 -4.27 1.48 16.51
C PRO A 4 -5.12 2.49 15.74
N ALA A 5 -6.04 3.18 16.44
CA ALA A 5 -7.06 4.04 15.84
C ALA A 5 -6.54 5.08 14.84
N ARG A 6 -5.31 5.58 15.04
CA ARG A 6 -4.63 6.50 14.11
C ARG A 6 -4.31 5.92 12.73
N TYR A 7 -4.50 4.61 12.54
CA TYR A 7 -4.33 3.92 11.26
C TYR A 7 -5.65 3.37 10.72
N LYS A 8 -6.80 3.86 11.21
CA LYS A 8 -8.08 3.59 10.57
C LYS A 8 -8.27 4.50 9.37
N ALA A 9 -8.88 3.95 8.32
CA ALA A 9 -9.30 4.71 7.16
C ALA A 9 -10.46 5.64 7.51
N GLU A 10 -10.41 6.87 7.00
CA GLU A 10 -11.46 7.89 7.09
C GLU A 10 -12.62 7.56 6.16
N GLN A 11 -12.36 6.90 5.03
CA GLN A 11 -13.34 6.49 4.03
C GLN A 11 -13.37 4.96 3.84
N PRO A 12 -14.01 4.19 4.75
CA PRO A 12 -13.89 2.72 4.77
C PRO A 12 -14.33 2.05 3.46
N PHE A 13 -15.42 2.52 2.85
CA PHE A 13 -15.93 1.94 1.61
C PHE A 13 -14.97 2.16 0.43
N THR A 14 -14.49 3.40 0.25
CA THR A 14 -13.53 3.75 -0.80
C THR A 14 -12.21 3.00 -0.57
N TYR A 15 -11.76 2.95 0.68
CA TYR A 15 -10.54 2.24 1.10
C TYR A 15 -10.57 0.78 0.66
N THR A 16 -11.62 0.03 0.99
CA THR A 16 -11.73 -1.39 0.63
C THR A 16 -11.70 -1.62 -0.88
N ARG A 17 -12.29 -0.72 -1.68
CA ARG A 17 -12.27 -0.84 -3.14
C ARG A 17 -10.90 -0.57 -3.74
N VAL A 18 -10.15 0.39 -3.20
CA VAL A 18 -8.74 0.64 -3.60
C VAL A 18 -7.84 -0.50 -3.13
N GLU A 19 -8.04 -1.01 -1.91
CA GLU A 19 -7.35 -2.18 -1.38
C GLU A 19 -7.61 -3.44 -2.21
N ALA A 20 -8.80 -3.57 -2.82
CA ALA A 20 -9.13 -4.62 -3.78
C ALA A 20 -8.51 -4.39 -5.17
N GLY A 21 -7.99 -3.19 -5.46
CA GLY A 21 -7.49 -2.79 -6.78
C GLY A 21 -8.59 -2.40 -7.78
N GLU A 22 -9.82 -2.16 -7.31
CA GLU A 22 -10.96 -1.77 -8.17
C GLU A 22 -11.00 -0.27 -8.49
N LEU A 23 -10.37 0.56 -7.65
CA LEU A 23 -10.31 2.01 -7.79
C LEU A 23 -8.85 2.50 -7.67
N PRO A 24 -8.49 3.60 -8.34
CA PRO A 24 -7.18 4.24 -8.19
C PRO A 24 -7.02 4.83 -6.77
N ALA A 25 -5.81 4.81 -6.21
CA ALA A 25 -5.59 5.35 -4.87
C ALA A 25 -5.71 6.88 -4.76
N GLU A 26 -5.80 7.59 -5.89
CA GLU A 26 -6.10 9.03 -5.98
C GLU A 26 -7.43 9.40 -5.34
N VAL A 27 -8.41 8.49 -5.29
CA VAL A 27 -9.71 8.78 -4.65
C VAL A 27 -9.62 8.84 -3.11
N LEU A 28 -8.53 8.31 -2.53
CA LEU A 28 -8.31 8.32 -1.09
C LEU A 28 -7.74 9.65 -0.61
N THR A 29 -8.02 9.97 0.66
CA THR A 29 -7.35 11.07 1.36
C THR A 29 -5.85 10.78 1.51
N PRO A 30 -4.99 11.80 1.69
CA PRO A 30 -3.57 11.58 1.97
C PRO A 30 -3.32 10.71 3.21
N HIS A 31 -4.23 10.72 4.17
CA HIS A 31 -4.16 9.85 5.34
C HIS A 31 -4.45 8.39 4.99
N ASP A 32 -5.56 8.14 4.29
CA ASP A 32 -5.97 6.79 3.88
C ASP A 32 -4.94 6.13 2.96
N ARG A 33 -4.26 6.91 2.11
CA ARG A 33 -3.12 6.43 1.30
C ARG A 33 -1.98 5.88 2.16
N ARG A 34 -1.66 6.55 3.27
CA ARG A 34 -0.62 6.09 4.21
C ARG A 34 -1.07 4.87 5.00
N VAL A 35 -2.35 4.78 5.33
CA VAL A 35 -2.94 3.58 5.96
C VAL A 35 -2.84 2.40 5.00
N LEU A 36 -3.24 2.60 3.74
CA LEU A 36 -3.23 1.56 2.71
C LEU A 36 -1.82 1.03 2.47
N VAL A 37 -0.83 1.92 2.27
CA VAL A 37 0.56 1.49 2.06
C VAL A 37 1.08 0.69 3.26
N ARG A 38 0.74 1.08 4.50
CA ARG A 38 1.13 0.31 5.68
C ARG A 38 0.51 -1.08 5.69
N GLN A 39 -0.76 -1.19 5.33
CA GLN A 39 -1.46 -2.47 5.27
C GLN A 39 -0.85 -3.37 4.19
N LEU A 40 -0.70 -2.86 2.96
CA LEU A 40 -0.13 -3.64 1.85
C LEU A 40 1.31 -4.10 2.13
N VAL A 41 2.15 -3.26 2.75
CA VAL A 41 3.49 -3.68 3.19
C VAL A 41 3.40 -4.78 4.26
N ALA A 42 2.49 -4.65 5.23
CA ALA A 42 2.28 -5.68 6.25
C ALA A 42 1.76 -7.00 5.66
N ASP A 43 1.03 -6.94 4.55
CA ASP A 43 0.56 -8.09 3.78
C ASP A 43 1.64 -8.67 2.83
N GLY A 44 2.85 -8.10 2.84
CA GLY A 44 4.00 -8.62 2.09
C GLY A 44 4.18 -8.03 0.69
N PHE A 45 3.35 -7.08 0.27
CA PHE A 45 3.45 -6.48 -1.06
C PHE A 45 4.73 -5.65 -1.20
N THR A 46 5.43 -5.83 -2.31
CA THR A 46 6.54 -4.99 -2.77
C THR A 46 6.03 -3.64 -3.30
N ASP A 47 6.91 -2.65 -3.43
CA ASP A 47 6.52 -1.35 -4.00
C ASP A 47 5.96 -1.46 -5.42
N LEU A 48 6.44 -2.44 -6.18
CA LEU A 48 6.01 -2.65 -7.56
C LEU A 48 4.57 -3.19 -7.60
N GLU A 49 4.24 -4.11 -6.70
CA GLU A 49 2.87 -4.61 -6.54
C GLU A 49 1.94 -3.54 -5.96
N ILE A 50 2.42 -2.75 -4.98
CA ILE A 50 1.67 -1.60 -4.45
C ILE A 50 1.39 -0.60 -5.57
N ALA A 51 2.40 -0.24 -6.37
CA ALA A 51 2.23 0.67 -7.50
C ALA A 51 1.20 0.13 -8.51
N SER A 52 1.31 -1.14 -8.88
CA SER A 52 0.34 -1.78 -9.78
C SER A 52 -1.08 -1.77 -9.21
N ARG A 53 -1.25 -2.08 -7.93
CA ARG A 53 -2.56 -2.19 -7.28
C ARG A 53 -3.23 -0.84 -7.03
N THR A 54 -2.43 0.19 -6.79
CA THR A 54 -2.90 1.56 -6.53
C THR A 54 -2.96 2.44 -7.78
N GLN A 55 -2.49 1.93 -8.92
CA GLN A 55 -2.28 2.66 -10.18
C GLN A 55 -1.28 3.82 -10.06
N TRP A 56 -0.40 3.76 -9.07
CA TRP A 56 0.69 4.71 -8.91
C TRP A 56 1.91 4.34 -9.72
N THR A 57 2.80 5.33 -9.86
CA THR A 57 4.18 5.03 -10.24
C THR A 57 4.92 4.36 -9.09
N LEU A 58 5.94 3.56 -9.41
CA LEU A 58 6.85 2.99 -8.42
C LEU A 58 7.46 4.08 -7.52
N PHE A 59 7.77 5.25 -8.09
CA PHE A 59 8.28 6.39 -7.34
C PHE A 59 7.27 6.89 -6.29
N THR A 60 6.00 7.05 -6.65
CA THR A 60 4.95 7.50 -5.73
C THR A 60 4.74 6.50 -4.59
N ALA A 61 4.67 5.21 -4.91
CA ALA A 61 4.53 4.15 -3.91
C ALA A 61 5.71 4.16 -2.92
N ALA A 62 6.95 4.17 -3.44
CA ALA A 62 8.16 4.22 -2.63
C ALA A 62 8.23 5.49 -1.75
N ARG A 63 7.84 6.65 -2.30
CA ARG A 63 7.83 7.92 -1.56
C ARG A 63 6.83 7.94 -0.42
N ILE A 64 5.61 7.42 -0.63
CA ILE A 64 4.59 7.37 0.43
C ILE A 64 5.03 6.41 1.53
N ARG A 65 5.55 5.23 1.17
CA ARG A 65 6.12 4.27 2.12
C ARG A 65 7.24 4.89 2.96
N ASP A 66 8.17 5.59 2.31
CA ASP A 66 9.28 6.27 2.97
C ASP A 66 8.79 7.36 3.95
N SER A 67 7.77 8.13 3.56
CA SER A 67 7.16 9.15 4.42
C SER A 67 6.53 8.62 5.71
N ILE A 68 6.31 7.30 5.82
CA ILE A 68 5.82 6.62 7.02
C ILE A 68 6.84 5.64 7.62
N PHE A 69 8.11 5.78 7.23
CA PHE A 69 9.27 5.08 7.77
C PHE A 69 9.20 3.54 7.64
N LEU A 70 8.58 3.04 6.58
CA LEU A 70 8.54 1.61 6.29
C LEU A 70 9.68 1.21 5.34
N ARG A 71 10.30 0.06 5.60
CA ARG A 71 11.31 -0.53 4.72
C ARG A 71 10.64 -1.14 3.49
N PRO A 72 11.34 -1.19 2.34
CA PRO A 72 10.89 -1.96 1.19
C PRO A 72 10.71 -3.44 1.54
N ASN A 73 9.61 -4.02 1.04
CA ASN A 73 9.57 -5.46 0.83
C ASN A 73 10.33 -5.74 -0.47
N HIS A 74 11.33 -6.61 -0.39
CA HIS A 74 12.08 -7.05 -1.55
C HIS A 74 11.36 -8.25 -2.19
N PRO A 75 11.40 -8.40 -3.52
CA PRO A 75 10.93 -9.62 -4.15
C PRO A 75 11.69 -10.79 -3.55
N THR A 76 10.97 -11.75 -2.98
CA THR A 76 11.58 -12.97 -2.46
C THR A 76 12.20 -13.69 -3.67
N GLU A 77 13.52 -13.90 -3.69
CA GLU A 77 14.27 -14.52 -4.80
C GLU A 77 13.83 -15.97 -5.14
N SER A 78 12.80 -16.49 -4.46
CA SER A 78 12.30 -17.86 -4.61
C SER A 78 11.60 -18.17 -5.94
N GLU A 79 11.36 -17.18 -6.80
CA GLU A 79 10.65 -17.36 -8.07
C GLU A 79 11.56 -17.57 -9.30
N TYR A 80 12.88 -17.51 -9.14
CA TYR A 80 13.85 -17.78 -10.22
C TYR A 80 14.67 -19.07 -10.02
N ALA A 81 14.33 -19.89 -9.03
CA ALA A 81 14.86 -21.25 -8.91
C ALA A 81 14.07 -22.18 -9.85
N VAL A 82 14.36 -22.13 -11.15
CA VAL A 82 13.98 -23.15 -12.15
C VAL A 82 15.23 -23.64 -12.85
#